data_AF-A0AAD9K2J8-F1
#
_entry.id   AF-A0AAD9K2J8-F1
#
_cell.length_a   1.000
_cell.length_b   1.000
_cell.length_c   1.000
_cell.angle_alpha   90.00
_cell.angle_beta   90.00
_cell.angle_gamma   90.00
#
_symmetry.space_group_name_H-M   'P 1'
#
loop_
_entity.id
_entity.type
_entity.pdbx_description
1 polymer ?
#
loop_
_entity_poly.entity_id
_entity_poly.type
_entity_poly.pdbx_seq_one_letter_code
_entity_poly.pdbx_strand_id
1 'polypeptide(L)'
;MLRSKVAFRIRQKHNKQETSKPTKLNTAKLRTISHRKMFEQEMDSALAQWEEKENSTPVEEWAALQQVVYNTADTYLGKPDRKHQHWFDPQRPDSYEQKRSSPPESVVNQEH
;
A
#
# COMPACT_ATOMS: atom_id res chain seq x y z
N MET A 1 19.89 56.08 -24.06
CA MET A 1 20.16 54.64 -23.82
C MET A 1 18.83 53.91 -23.69
N LEU A 2 18.42 53.14 -24.71
CA LEU A 2 17.19 52.33 -24.65
C LEU A 2 17.52 51.00 -23.94
N ARG A 3 16.88 50.71 -22.80
CA ARG A 3 16.98 49.40 -22.13
C ARG A 3 15.78 48.56 -22.55
N SER A 4 16.00 47.49 -23.32
CA SER A 4 14.98 46.48 -23.59
C SER A 4 14.75 45.65 -22.33
N LYS A 5 13.49 45.51 -21.92
CA LYS A 5 13.09 44.67 -20.78
C LYS A 5 12.55 43.34 -21.31
N VAL A 6 13.33 42.27 -21.15
CA VAL A 6 12.91 40.92 -21.54
C VAL A 6 12.25 40.25 -20.34
N ALA A 7 11.00 39.83 -20.50
CA ALA A 7 10.25 39.11 -19.48
C ALA A 7 10.41 37.60 -19.67
N PHE A 8 11.33 36.98 -18.94
CA PHE A 8 11.42 35.52 -18.86
C PHE A 8 10.44 35.01 -17.80
N ARG A 9 9.51 34.14 -18.20
CA ARG A 9 8.69 33.35 -17.26
C ARG A 9 9.30 31.95 -17.17
N ILE A 10 9.80 31.63 -15.97
CA ILE A 10 10.22 30.26 -15.65
C ILE A 10 8.95 29.39 -15.64
N ARG A 11 8.83 28.45 -16.58
CA ARG A 11 7.72 27.51 -16.59
C ARG A 11 7.74 26.71 -15.29
N GLN A 12 6.62 26.67 -14.57
CA GLN A 12 6.49 25.79 -13.41
C GLN A 12 6.66 24.33 -13.87
N LYS A 13 7.53 23.60 -13.17
CA LYS A 13 7.79 22.19 -13.44
C LYS A 13 6.52 21.40 -13.12
N HIS A 14 5.82 20.92 -14.15
CA HIS A 14 4.72 19.98 -13.97
C HIS A 14 5.32 18.64 -13.54
N ASN A 15 5.05 18.20 -12.30
CA ASN A 15 5.38 16.84 -11.89
C ASN A 15 4.51 15.91 -12.73
N LYS A 16 5.13 15.15 -13.64
CA LYS A 16 4.45 14.03 -14.29
C LYS A 16 3.97 13.12 -13.17
N GLN A 17 2.66 12.86 -13.11
CA GLN A 17 2.15 11.77 -12.28
C GLN A 17 2.82 10.52 -12.83
N GLU A 18 3.80 9.99 -12.10
CA GLU A 18 4.45 8.74 -12.47
C GLU A 18 3.35 7.70 -12.63
N THR A 19 3.30 7.04 -13.79
CA THR A 19 2.43 5.89 -14.02
C THR A 19 2.59 4.94 -12.84
N SER A 20 1.51 4.68 -12.11
CA SER A 20 1.52 3.89 -10.89
C SER A 20 2.33 2.62 -11.10
N LYS A 21 3.49 2.51 -10.46
CA LYS A 21 4.30 1.29 -10.54
C LYS A 21 3.46 0.12 -10.03
N PRO A 22 3.62 -1.08 -10.60
CA PRO A 22 2.99 -2.27 -10.05
C PRO A 22 3.31 -2.34 -8.56
N THR A 23 2.27 -2.52 -7.76
CA THR A 23 2.32 -2.37 -6.31
C THR A 23 3.22 -3.47 -5.77
N LYS A 24 4.47 -3.12 -5.49
CA LYS A 24 5.49 -4.07 -5.02
C LYS A 24 4.95 -4.84 -3.82
N LEU A 25 4.94 -6.17 -3.86
CA LEU A 25 4.46 -7.00 -2.75
C LEU A 25 5.24 -6.70 -1.46
N ASN A 26 4.57 -6.81 -0.32
CA ASN A 26 5.17 -6.56 0.99
C ASN A 26 6.09 -7.72 1.42
N THR A 27 7.30 -7.75 0.85
CA THR A 27 8.33 -8.75 1.19
C THR A 27 8.88 -8.59 2.61
N ALA A 28 8.58 -7.48 3.31
CA ALA A 28 8.99 -7.31 4.70
C ALA A 28 8.32 -8.33 5.63
N LYS A 29 7.11 -8.80 5.29
CA LYS A 29 6.42 -9.87 6.03
C LYS A 29 7.22 -11.17 6.09
N LEU A 30 8.03 -11.47 5.06
CA LEU A 30 8.85 -12.69 5.00
C LEU A 30 10.04 -12.68 5.99
N ARG A 31 10.34 -11.54 6.63
CA ARG A 31 11.36 -11.49 7.68
C ARG A 31 10.93 -12.25 8.94
N THR A 32 9.64 -12.38 9.17
CA THR A 32 9.09 -13.12 10.31
C THR A 32 8.97 -14.60 9.94
N ILE A 33 9.61 -15.47 10.73
CA ILE A 33 9.64 -16.92 10.48
C ILE A 33 8.23 -17.52 10.41
N SER A 34 7.32 -17.08 11.29
CA SER A 34 5.92 -17.55 11.27
C SER A 34 5.23 -17.20 9.95
N HIS A 35 5.40 -15.96 9.49
CA HIS A 35 4.79 -15.54 8.23
C HIS A 35 5.39 -16.28 7.03
N ARG A 36 6.69 -16.56 7.07
CA ARG A 36 7.37 -17.36 6.05
C ARG A 36 6.82 -18.79 5.98
N LYS A 37 6.69 -19.49 7.11
CA LYS A 37 6.16 -20.87 7.13
C LYS A 37 4.73 -20.97 6.61
N MET A 38 3.87 -20.04 7.03
CA MET A 38 2.48 -19.99 6.54
C MET A 38 2.42 -19.70 5.03
N PHE A 39 3.31 -18.84 4.53
CA PHE A 39 3.42 -18.58 3.09
C PHE A 39 3.87 -19.83 2.32
N GLU A 40 4.86 -20.56 2.84
CA GLU A 40 5.34 -21.82 2.27
C GLU A 40 4.20 -22.84 2.19
N GLN A 41 3.45 -23.03 3.28
CA GLN A 41 2.29 -23.93 3.33
C GLN A 41 1.18 -23.57 2.34
N GLU A 42 0.89 -22.27 2.20
CA GLU A 42 -0.14 -21.78 1.28
C GLU A 42 0.30 -22.00 -0.18
N MET A 43 1.58 -21.78 -0.48
CA MET A 43 2.13 -22.04 -1.81
C MET A 43 2.14 -23.53 -2.14
N ASP A 44 2.55 -24.37 -1.22
CA ASP A 44 2.53 -25.83 -1.40
C ASP A 44 1.10 -26.31 -1.65
N SER A 45 0.13 -25.76 -0.93
CA SER A 45 -1.29 -26.08 -1.12
C SER A 45 -1.83 -25.60 -2.47
N ALA A 46 -1.46 -24.39 -2.88
CA ALA A 46 -1.86 -23.82 -4.17
C ALA A 46 -1.25 -24.60 -5.36
N LEU A 47 -0.01 -25.07 -5.22
CA LEU A 47 0.65 -25.89 -6.23
C LEU A 47 0.11 -27.32 -6.26
N ALA A 48 -0.28 -27.88 -5.11
CA ALA A 48 -0.92 -29.19 -5.05
C ALA A 48 -2.31 -29.20 -5.71
N GLN A 49 -3.03 -28.08 -5.67
CA GLN A 49 -4.30 -27.89 -6.37
C GLN A 49 -4.13 -27.52 -7.86
N TRP A 50 -2.92 -27.16 -8.28
CA TRP A 50 -2.64 -26.83 -9.66
C TRP A 50 -2.47 -28.12 -10.46
N GLU A 51 -3.50 -28.46 -11.22
CA GLU A 51 -3.48 -29.57 -12.17
C GLU A 51 -3.15 -29.06 -13.58
N GLU A 52 -2.32 -29.81 -14.29
CA GLU A 52 -1.99 -29.56 -15.70
C GLU A 52 -3.26 -29.73 -16.53
N LYS A 53 -3.56 -28.75 -17.39
CA LYS A 53 -4.71 -28.84 -18.28
C LYS A 53 -4.38 -29.77 -19.44
N GLU A 54 -5.19 -30.80 -19.61
CA GLU A 54 -5.07 -31.67 -20.78
C GLU A 54 -5.35 -30.82 -22.05
N ASN A 55 -4.35 -30.73 -22.94
CA ASN A 55 -4.32 -29.97 -24.19
C ASN A 55 -3.93 -28.47 -24.12
N SER A 56 -3.29 -28.00 -23.05
CA SER A 56 -2.68 -26.66 -23.07
C SER A 56 -1.32 -26.64 -23.78
N THR A 57 -0.96 -25.46 -24.32
CA THR A 57 0.42 -25.25 -24.78
C THR A 57 1.33 -24.94 -23.58
N PRO A 58 2.63 -25.26 -23.65
CA PRO A 58 3.57 -24.95 -22.57
C PRO A 58 3.61 -23.47 -22.17
N VAL A 59 3.31 -22.56 -23.11
CA VAL A 59 3.25 -21.12 -22.85
C VAL A 59 2.03 -20.75 -22.01
N GLU A 60 0.89 -21.36 -22.28
CA GLU A 60 -0.36 -21.14 -21.54
C GLU A 60 -0.27 -21.74 -20.13
N GLU A 61 0.35 -22.91 -19.99
CA GLU A 61 0.62 -23.54 -18.68
C GLU A 61 1.55 -22.68 -17.84
N TRP A 62 2.64 -22.17 -18.44
CA TRP A 62 3.55 -21.27 -17.75
C TRP A 62 2.84 -20.00 -17.29
N ALA A 63 2.02 -19.39 -18.16
CA ALA A 63 1.25 -18.21 -17.80
C ALA A 63 0.26 -18.51 -16.67
N ALA A 64 -0.42 -19.65 -16.70
CA ALA A 64 -1.35 -20.07 -15.65
C ALA A 64 -0.64 -20.30 -14.31
N LEU A 65 0.50 -20.99 -14.32
CA LEU A 65 1.33 -21.20 -13.13
C LEU A 65 1.79 -19.86 -12.54
N GLN A 66 2.26 -18.95 -13.39
CA GLN A 66 2.64 -17.61 -12.95
C GLN A 66 1.46 -16.89 -12.29
N GLN A 67 0.27 -16.98 -12.85
CA GLN A 67 -0.93 -16.38 -12.26
C GLN A 67 -1.23 -16.95 -10.87
N VAL A 68 -1.18 -18.28 -10.71
CA VAL A 68 -1.41 -18.92 -9.41
C VAL A 68 -0.39 -18.42 -8.39
N VAL A 69 0.90 -18.45 -8.73
CA VAL A 69 1.98 -17.97 -7.85
C VAL A 69 1.79 -16.49 -7.49
N TYR A 70 1.51 -15.62 -8.47
CA TYR A 70 1.33 -14.21 -8.20
C TYR A 70 0.08 -13.93 -7.35
N ASN A 71 -1.02 -14.64 -7.58
CA ASN A 71 -2.25 -14.47 -6.82
C ASN A 71 -2.09 -14.93 -5.37
N THR A 72 -1.43 -16.08 -5.14
CA THR A 72 -1.13 -16.56 -3.79
C THR A 72 -0.19 -15.59 -3.07
N ALA A 73 0.82 -15.08 -3.77
CA ALA A 73 1.75 -14.09 -3.21
C ALA A 73 1.07 -12.76 -2.89
N ASP A 74 0.16 -12.26 -3.74
CA ASP A 74 -0.60 -11.04 -3.49
C ASP A 74 -1.59 -11.20 -2.34
N THR A 75 -2.26 -12.34 -2.26
CA THR A 75 -3.20 -12.65 -1.16
C THR A 75 -2.48 -12.65 0.19
N TYR A 76 -1.30 -13.26 0.26
CA TYR A 76 -0.58 -13.43 1.53
C TYR A 76 0.30 -12.23 1.89
N LEU A 77 1.13 -11.75 0.95
CA LEU A 77 2.03 -10.63 1.19
C LEU A 77 1.27 -9.31 1.13
N GLY A 78 0.35 -9.16 0.18
CA GLY A 78 -0.44 -7.95 -0.01
C GLY A 78 0.42 -6.71 -0.28
N LYS A 79 -0.25 -5.57 -0.21
CA LYS A 79 0.37 -4.27 -0.47
C LYS A 79 1.13 -3.77 0.77
N PRO A 80 2.27 -3.11 0.58
CA PRO A 80 2.99 -2.44 1.67
C PRO A 80 2.12 -1.35 2.26
N ASP A 81 2.09 -1.30 3.59
CA ASP A 81 1.32 -0.29 4.31
C ASP A 81 1.91 1.11 4.09
N ARG A 82 1.04 2.10 3.87
CA ARG A 82 1.45 3.49 3.65
C ARG A 82 1.21 4.27 4.94
N LYS A 83 2.19 5.08 5.35
CA LYS A 83 2.14 5.92 6.57
C LYS A 83 0.87 6.77 6.72
N HIS A 84 0.15 7.04 5.63
CA HIS A 84 -1.07 7.84 5.60
C HIS A 84 -2.24 7.15 4.90
N GLN A 85 -2.29 5.81 4.89
CA GLN A 85 -3.39 5.08 4.27
C GLN A 85 -4.75 5.46 4.88
N HIS A 86 -4.75 5.79 6.19
CA HIS A 86 -5.90 6.28 6.94
C HIS A 86 -6.45 7.65 6.48
N TRP A 87 -5.74 8.42 5.63
CA TRP A 87 -6.28 9.67 5.07
C TRP A 87 -7.26 9.44 3.92
N PHE A 88 -7.28 8.23 3.35
CA PHE A 88 -8.08 7.89 2.16
C PHE A 88 -9.13 6.82 2.45
N ASP A 89 -9.36 6.49 3.71
CA ASP A 89 -10.30 5.44 4.10
C ASP A 89 -11.66 6.07 4.48
N PRO A 90 -12.68 5.99 3.61
CA PRO A 90 -13.97 6.66 3.82
C PRO A 90 -14.81 6.02 4.92
N GLN A 91 -14.41 4.87 5.46
CA GLN A 91 -15.15 4.11 6.47
C GLN A 91 -14.79 4.48 7.92
N ARG A 92 -14.09 5.59 8.15
CA ARG A 92 -13.71 5.98 9.51
C ARG A 92 -14.81 6.75 10.23
N PRO A 93 -15.24 6.32 11.43
CA PRO A 93 -15.93 7.22 12.37
C PRO A 93 -14.91 8.25 12.88
N ASP A 94 -15.30 9.53 12.85
CA ASP A 94 -14.47 10.68 13.21
C ASP A 94 -14.05 10.66 14.69
N SER A 95 -12.99 9.92 15.02
CA SER A 95 -12.44 9.87 16.38
C SER A 95 -11.64 11.12 16.79
N TYR A 96 -11.64 12.16 15.96
CA TYR A 96 -10.94 13.43 16.22
C TYR A 96 -11.81 14.50 16.89
N GLU A 97 -13.13 14.31 16.99
CA GLU A 97 -14.01 15.33 17.58
C GLU A 97 -14.05 15.30 19.11
N GLN A 98 -13.76 14.17 19.77
CA GLN A 98 -13.91 14.06 21.22
C GLN A 98 -12.79 14.72 22.04
N LYS A 99 -11.65 15.09 21.43
CA LYS A 99 -10.54 15.72 22.16
C LYS A 99 -10.59 17.26 22.21
N ARG A 100 -11.62 17.89 21.62
CA ARG A 100 -11.73 19.35 21.58
C ARG A 100 -12.77 19.94 22.56
N SER A 101 -13.55 19.11 23.27
CA SER A 101 -14.68 19.57 24.08
C SER A 101 -14.49 19.51 25.61
N SER A 102 -13.33 19.13 26.14
CA SER A 102 -13.09 19.22 27.59
C SER A 102 -12.23 20.46 27.91
N PRO A 103 -12.80 21.48 28.56
CA PRO A 103 -12.02 22.57 29.14
C PRO A 103 -11.08 22.03 30.23
N PRO A 104 -9.89 22.61 30.42
CA PRO A 104 -9.03 22.24 31.54
C PRO A 104 -9.72 22.58 32.86
N GLU A 105 -9.69 21.62 33.80
CA GLU A 105 -10.16 21.78 35.17
C GLU A 105 -9.58 23.06 35.79
N SER A 106 -10.46 23.98 36.17
CA SER A 106 -10.08 25.15 36.96
C SER A 106 -9.62 24.67 38.34
N VAL A 107 -8.35 24.94 38.59
CA VAL A 107 -7.61 24.73 39.84
C VAL A 107 -8.43 25.18 41.04
N VAL A 108 -8.60 24.27 41.99
CA VAL A 108 -9.11 24.50 43.35
C VAL A 108 -8.27 25.59 44.02
N ASN A 109 -8.86 26.77 44.24
CA ASN A 109 -8.30 27.76 45.15
C ASN A 109 -8.80 27.45 46.56
N GLN A 110 -7.87 27.00 47.39
CA GLN A 110 -8.02 26.86 48.83
C GLN A 110 -7.58 28.19 49.44
N GLU A 111 -8.54 29.00 49.90
CA GLU A 111 -8.26 30.17 50.74
C GLU A 111 -8.67 29.88 52.19
N HIS A 112 -7.75 30.26 53.08
CA HIS A 112 -7.65 30.19 54.54
C HIS A 112 -8.90 30.01 55.40
#